data_AF-A0A1Y0Y9K8-F1
#
_entry.id   AF-A0A1Y0Y9K8-F1
#
_cell.length_a   1.000
_cell.length_b   1.000
_cell.length_c   1.000
_cell.angle_alpha   90.00
_cell.angle_beta   90.00
_cell.angle_gamma   90.00
#
_symmetry.space_group_name_H-M   'P 1'
#
loop_
_entity.id
_entity.type
_entity.pdbx_description
1 polymer ?
#
loop_
_entity_poly.entity_id
_entity_poly.type
_entity_poly.pdbx_seq_one_letter_code
_entity_poly.pdbx_strand_id
1 'polypeptide(L)'
;MRSVLRHSGLLLTDGAHYLAANGAAWLIDVLASVQYLPAMRAEERQFWTLQVDLEKHAAVVVCTDGDKTGEGEIELYRQEIPYTDFPLNEAKLFAFREPGMGRVVLLPSEY
;
A
#
# COMPACT_ATOMS: atom_id res chain seq x y z
N MET A 1 -6.86 9.71 22.29
CA MET A 1 -7.11 9.98 20.86
C MET A 1 -5.86 9.53 20.12
N ARG A 2 -5.89 8.35 19.46
CA ARG A 2 -4.73 7.90 18.67
C ARG A 2 -4.57 8.88 17.50
N SER A 3 -3.38 9.46 17.34
CA SER A 3 -3.11 10.44 16.29
C SER A 3 -3.13 9.71 14.95
N VAL A 4 -4.11 10.02 14.09
CA VAL A 4 -4.07 9.55 12.71
C VAL A 4 -3.12 10.45 11.93
N LEU A 5 -2.02 9.89 11.45
CA LEU A 5 -0.97 10.65 10.75
C LEU A 5 -1.30 10.70 9.26
N ARG A 6 -1.21 11.90 8.68
CA ARG A 6 -1.48 12.13 7.26
C ARG A 6 -0.16 12.11 6.48
N HIS A 7 -0.07 11.28 5.44
CA HIS A 7 1.04 11.25 4.49
C HIS A 7 0.47 11.24 3.07
N SER A 8 0.81 12.25 2.25
CA SER A 8 0.36 12.35 0.85
C SER A 8 -1.16 12.16 0.65
N GLY A 9 -1.98 12.62 1.61
CA GLY A 9 -3.45 12.51 1.58
C GLY A 9 -4.03 11.20 2.14
N LEU A 10 -3.18 10.22 2.46
CA LEU A 10 -3.55 8.96 3.12
C LEU A 10 -3.47 9.11 4.65
N LEU A 11 -4.25 8.32 5.36
CA LEU A 11 -4.23 8.20 6.82
C LEU A 11 -3.46 6.93 7.20
N LEU A 12 -2.45 7.02 8.06
CA LEU A 12 -1.63 5.87 8.43
C LEU A 12 -1.96 5.41 9.86
N THR A 13 -2.08 4.10 10.04
CA THR A 13 -2.01 3.46 11.38
C THR A 13 -0.60 3.58 11.97
N ASP A 14 -0.44 3.22 13.24
CA ASP A 14 0.84 3.29 13.93
C ASP A 14 1.91 2.44 13.22
N GLY A 15 1.55 1.23 12.76
CA GLY A 15 2.44 0.34 12.03
C GLY A 15 2.79 0.83 10.62
N ALA A 16 1.81 1.29 9.85
CA ALA A 16 2.06 1.85 8.52
C ALA A 16 2.89 3.15 8.61
N HIS A 17 2.64 3.99 9.61
CA HIS A 17 3.44 5.18 9.88
C HIS A 17 4.87 4.80 10.29
N TYR A 18 5.05 3.79 11.15
CA TYR A 18 6.36 3.30 11.52
C TYR A 18 7.17 2.88 10.29
N LEU A 19 6.56 2.12 9.37
CA LEU A 19 7.21 1.72 8.11
C LEU A 19 7.63 2.95 7.28
N ALA A 20 6.73 3.94 7.13
CA ALA A 20 7.04 5.17 6.41
C ALA A 20 8.21 5.95 7.05
N ALA A 21 8.18 6.11 8.37
CA ALA A 21 9.18 6.85 9.14
C ALA A 21 10.56 6.16 9.16
N ASN A 22 10.63 4.85 8.88
CA ASN A 22 11.86 4.05 8.89
C ASN A 22 12.31 3.67 7.48
N GLY A 23 12.24 4.61 6.53
CA GLY A 23 12.87 4.47 5.21
C GLY A 23 11.96 3.96 4.09
N ALA A 24 10.70 3.65 4.37
CA ALA A 24 9.75 3.17 3.35
C ALA A 24 8.61 4.15 3.07
N ALA A 25 8.81 5.46 3.30
CA ALA A 25 7.85 6.50 2.91
C ALA A 25 7.56 6.48 1.40
N TRP A 26 8.55 6.12 0.58
CA TRP A 26 8.39 5.98 -0.87
C TRP A 26 7.34 4.95 -1.26
N LEU A 27 7.14 3.89 -0.47
CA LEU A 27 6.09 2.90 -0.71
C LEU A 27 4.71 3.53 -0.50
N ILE A 28 4.56 4.36 0.53
CA ILE A 28 3.32 5.12 0.75
C ILE A 28 3.08 6.14 -0.37
N ASP A 29 4.14 6.76 -0.90
CA ASP A 29 4.03 7.67 -2.04
C ASP A 29 3.57 6.95 -3.31
N VAL A 30 4.01 5.71 -3.56
CA VAL A 30 3.47 4.86 -4.63
C VAL A 30 1.96 4.67 -4.44
N LEU A 31 1.53 4.23 -3.26
CA LEU A 31 0.12 4.04 -2.92
C LEU A 31 -0.69 5.32 -3.15
N ALA A 32 -0.19 6.46 -2.70
CA ALA A 32 -0.87 7.76 -2.80
C ALA A 32 -0.94 8.26 -4.25
N SER A 33 0.14 8.10 -5.02
CA SER A 33 0.28 8.65 -6.36
C SER A 33 -0.77 8.14 -7.34
N VAL A 34 -1.31 6.94 -7.14
CA VAL A 34 -2.23 6.30 -8.09
C VAL A 34 -3.70 6.45 -7.73
N GLN A 35 -4.03 7.11 -6.62
CA GLN A 35 -5.40 7.18 -6.11
C GLN A 35 -6.37 7.96 -7.02
N TYR A 36 -5.86 8.64 -8.05
CA TYR A 36 -6.68 9.30 -9.08
C TYR A 36 -7.16 8.33 -10.19
N LEU A 37 -6.52 7.17 -10.35
CA LEU A 37 -6.87 6.21 -11.39
C LEU A 37 -8.31 5.69 -11.18
N PRO A 38 -9.12 5.48 -12.25
CA PRO A 38 -10.49 5.01 -12.11
C PRO A 38 -10.63 3.70 -11.33
N ALA A 39 -9.80 2.69 -11.63
CA ALA A 39 -9.80 1.40 -10.93
C ALA A 39 -9.51 1.57 -9.43
N MET A 40 -8.51 2.41 -9.09
CA MET A 40 -8.16 2.72 -7.70
C MET A 40 -9.24 3.48 -6.95
N ARG A 41 -9.93 4.41 -7.62
CA ARG A 41 -11.02 5.16 -7.00
C ARG A 41 -12.23 4.28 -6.71
N ALA A 42 -12.56 3.39 -7.66
CA ALA A 42 -13.68 2.47 -7.56
C ALA A 42 -13.46 1.40 -6.49
N GLU A 43 -12.20 1.02 -6.22
CA GLU A 43 -11.89 0.03 -5.20
C GLU A 43 -11.83 0.65 -3.80
N GLU A 44 -12.74 0.21 -2.93
CA GLU A 44 -12.77 0.61 -1.53
C GLU A 44 -11.71 -0.12 -0.72
N ARG A 45 -11.45 -1.40 -1.04
CA ARG A 45 -10.49 -2.24 -0.34
C ARG A 45 -9.31 -2.63 -1.22
N GLN A 46 -8.17 -1.99 -1.01
CA GLN A 46 -6.97 -2.22 -1.80
C GLN A 46 -5.96 -3.07 -1.02
N PHE A 47 -5.44 -4.10 -1.66
CA PHE A 47 -4.45 -5.02 -1.08
C PHE A 47 -3.13 -4.85 -1.80
N TRP A 48 -2.14 -4.29 -1.11
CA TRP A 48 -0.84 -3.95 -1.68
C TRP A 48 0.23 -4.93 -1.24
N THR A 49 1.00 -5.41 -2.21
CA THR A 49 2.17 -6.25 -1.99
C THR A 49 3.38 -5.62 -2.67
N LEU A 50 4.45 -5.42 -1.90
CA LEU A 50 5.80 -5.14 -2.40
C LEU A 50 6.56 -6.47 -2.40
N GLN A 51 7.07 -6.88 -3.56
CA GLN A 51 7.99 -8.02 -3.70
C GLN A 51 9.37 -7.49 -4.08
N VAL A 52 10.40 -7.84 -3.32
CA VAL A 52 11.77 -7.34 -3.50
C VAL A 52 12.69 -8.50 -3.88
N ASP A 53 13.41 -8.30 -4.98
CA ASP A 53 14.59 -9.08 -5.34
C ASP A 53 15.79 -8.47 -4.61
N LEU A 54 16.17 -9.08 -3.48
CA LEU A 54 17.27 -8.60 -2.64
C LEU A 54 18.64 -8.71 -3.30
N GLU A 55 18.81 -9.58 -4.30
CA GLU A 55 20.08 -9.70 -5.03
C GLU A 55 20.24 -8.57 -6.04
N LYS A 56 19.16 -8.21 -6.74
CA LYS A 56 19.16 -7.13 -7.74
C LYS A 56 18.83 -5.76 -7.17
N HIS A 57 18.42 -5.70 -5.90
CA HIS A 57 17.87 -4.51 -5.26
C HIS A 57 16.71 -3.92 -6.07
N ALA A 58 15.91 -4.74 -6.75
CA ALA A 58 14.77 -4.30 -7.54
C ALA A 58 13.48 -4.80 -6.88
N ALA A 59 12.35 -4.17 -7.17
CA ALA A 59 11.07 -4.61 -6.62
C ALA A 59 9.91 -4.43 -7.58
N VAL A 60 8.79 -5.06 -7.25
CA VAL A 60 7.50 -4.86 -7.91
C VAL A 60 6.47 -4.57 -6.84
N VAL A 61 5.74 -3.47 -7.01
CA VAL A 61 4.55 -3.14 -6.21
C VAL A 61 3.32 -3.55 -7.00
N VAL A 62 2.45 -4.34 -6.39
CA VAL A 62 1.17 -4.77 -6.97
C VAL A 62 0.04 -4.40 -6.02
N CYS A 63 -1.07 -3.92 -6.58
CA CYS A 63 -2.33 -3.76 -5.86
C CYS A 63 -3.38 -4.68 -6.47
N THR A 64 -4.13 -5.41 -5.64
CA THR A 64 -5.27 -6.22 -6.06
C THR A 64 -6.56 -5.81 -5.33
N ASP A 65 -7.69 -6.36 -5.78
CA ASP A 65 -9.00 -6.23 -5.14
C ASP A 65 -9.23 -7.26 -4.02
N GLY A 66 -8.24 -8.08 -3.70
CA GLY A 66 -8.28 -9.07 -2.62
C GLY A 66 -9.31 -10.17 -2.81
N ASP A 67 -9.54 -10.61 -4.06
CA ASP A 67 -10.46 -11.71 -4.40
C ASP A 67 -11.89 -11.47 -3.88
N LYS A 68 -12.38 -10.24 -4.05
CA LYS A 68 -13.69 -9.84 -3.52
C LYS A 68 -14.87 -10.62 -4.13
N THR A 69 -14.67 -11.29 -5.27
CA THR A 69 -15.70 -12.10 -5.95
C THR A 69 -15.59 -13.60 -5.66
N GLY A 70 -14.45 -14.08 -5.15
CA GLY A 70 -14.16 -15.50 -4.99
C GLY A 70 -13.76 -16.23 -6.29
N GLU A 71 -13.50 -15.48 -7.37
CA GLU A 71 -13.07 -16.01 -8.68
C GLU A 71 -11.55 -15.83 -8.93
N GLY A 72 -10.83 -15.28 -7.94
CA GLY A 72 -9.42 -14.93 -8.01
C GLY A 72 -9.20 -13.43 -7.87
N GLU A 73 -7.97 -13.06 -7.48
CA GLU A 73 -7.57 -11.65 -7.36
C GLU A 73 -7.47 -10.96 -8.73
N ILE A 74 -7.99 -9.74 -8.81
CA ILE A 74 -7.85 -8.85 -9.97
C ILE A 74 -6.76 -7.82 -9.67
N GLU A 75 -5.74 -7.75 -10.53
CA GLU A 75 -4.71 -6.71 -10.46
C GLU A 75 -5.30 -5.35 -10.86
N LEU A 76 -5.16 -4.36 -9.96
CA LEU A 76 -5.61 -2.99 -10.16
C LEU A 76 -4.46 -2.06 -10.58
N TYR A 77 -3.24 -2.40 -10.20
CA TYR A 77 -2.03 -1.65 -10.52
C TYR A 77 -0.77 -2.48 -10.31
N ARG A 78 0.23 -2.19 -11.13
CA ARG A 78 1.57 -2.73 -11.04
C ARG A 78 2.60 -1.67 -11.36
N GLN A 79 3.65 -1.61 -10.55
CA GLN A 79 4.80 -0.74 -10.78
C GLN A 79 6.09 -1.49 -10.51
N GLU A 80 6.99 -1.44 -11.48
CA GLU A 80 8.37 -1.88 -11.30
C GLU A 80 9.18 -0.77 -10.62
N ILE A 81 9.96 -1.17 -9.64
CA ILE A 81 10.86 -0.32 -8.86
C ILE A 81 12.28 -0.73 -9.25
N PRO A 82 12.97 0.07 -10.09
CA PRO A 82 14.29 -0.30 -10.61
C PRO A 82 15.36 -0.43 -9.54
N TYR A 83 15.19 0.25 -8.40
CA TYR A 83 16.08 0.17 -7.26
C TYR A 83 15.35 0.41 -5.92
N THR A 84 15.64 -0.39 -4.91
CA THR A 84 15.23 -0.17 -3.52
C THR A 84 16.23 -0.79 -2.53
N ASP A 85 16.40 -0.14 -1.39
CA ASP A 85 17.14 -0.62 -0.23
C ASP A 85 16.22 -1.28 0.81
N PHE A 86 14.96 -1.54 0.46
CA PHE A 86 14.01 -2.18 1.38
C PHE A 86 14.56 -3.54 1.85
N PRO A 87 14.66 -3.77 3.17
CA PRO A 87 15.49 -4.86 3.69
C PRO A 87 14.82 -6.24 3.66
N LEU A 88 13.52 -6.30 3.38
CA LEU A 88 12.74 -7.54 3.36
C LEU A 88 12.38 -7.93 1.93
N ASN A 89 12.26 -9.23 1.67
CA ASN A 89 11.83 -9.75 0.38
C ASN A 89 10.34 -9.47 0.08
N GLU A 90 9.54 -9.18 1.11
CA GLU A 90 8.12 -8.86 0.97
C GLU A 90 7.68 -7.84 2.03
N ALA A 91 6.75 -6.94 1.64
CA ALA A 91 5.91 -6.21 2.57
C ALA A 91 4.48 -6.14 2.05
N LYS A 92 3.51 -6.16 2.96
CA LYS A 92 2.09 -6.00 2.65
C LYS A 92 1.53 -4.79 3.38
N LEU A 93 0.68 -4.04 2.68
CA LEU A 93 -0.10 -2.94 3.21
C LEU A 93 -1.52 -3.06 2.68
N PHE A 94 -2.51 -2.72 3.49
CA PHE A 94 -3.89 -2.59 3.02
C PHE A 94 -4.27 -1.12 3.03
N ALA A 95 -5.16 -0.70 2.13
CA ALA A 95 -5.60 0.68 2.05
C ALA A 95 -7.11 0.77 1.85
N PHE A 96 -7.86 1.09 2.91
CA PHE A 96 -9.31 1.00 2.94
C PHE A 96 -9.97 2.38 3.03
N ARG A 97 -11.06 2.55 2.29
CA ARG A 97 -11.82 3.80 2.31
C ARG A 97 -12.76 3.83 3.52
N GLU A 98 -12.48 4.72 4.45
CA GLU A 98 -13.32 4.97 5.63
C GLU A 98 -14.24 6.18 5.38
N PRO A 99 -15.58 6.00 5.44
CA PRO A 99 -16.54 7.08 5.27
C PRO A 99 -16.26 8.27 6.19
N GLY A 100 -16.14 9.47 5.62
CA GLY A 100 -15.88 10.71 6.37
C GLY A 100 -14.45 10.93 6.84
N MET A 101 -13.55 9.96 6.69
CA MET A 101 -12.13 10.08 7.11
C MET A 101 -11.17 10.13 5.93
N GLY A 102 -11.41 9.32 4.89
CA GLY A 102 -10.52 9.16 3.75
C GLY A 102 -9.99 7.73 3.65
N ARG A 103 -8.85 7.54 2.96
CA ARG A 103 -8.25 6.21 2.83
C ARG A 103 -7.23 5.97 3.95
N VAL A 104 -7.47 4.91 4.74
CA VAL A 104 -6.61 4.46 5.84
C VAL A 104 -5.70 3.34 5.34
N VAL A 105 -4.40 3.49 5.55
CA VAL A 105 -3.35 2.51 5.24
C VAL A 105 -2.92 1.83 6.53
N LEU A 106 -2.83 0.50 6.49
CA LEU A 106 -2.56 -0.34 7.65
C LEU A 106 -1.71 -1.56 7.27
N LEU A 107 -0.99 -2.12 8.25
CA LEU A 107 -0.35 -3.42 8.11
C LEU A 107 -1.39 -4.55 8.24
N PRO A 108 -1.15 -5.75 7.70
CA PRO A 108 -2.06 -6.89 7.86
C PRO A 108 -2.34 -7.27 9.32
N SER A 109 -1.39 -7.05 10.23
CA SER A 109 -1.57 -7.30 11.66
C SER A 109 -2.45 -6.28 12.39
N GLU A 110 -2.81 -5.19 11.70
CA GLU A 110 -3.67 -4.12 12.21
C GLU A 110 -5.08 -4.17 11.61
N TYR A 111 -5.36 -5.18 10.78
CA TYR A 111 -6.67 -5.47 10.18
C TYR A 111 -7.56 -6.29 11.12
#